data_AF-A0A7C9HPR1-F1
#
_entry.id   AF-A0A7C9HPR1-F1
#
_cell.length_a   1.000
_cell.length_b   1.000
_cell.length_c   1.000
_cell.angle_alpha   90.00
_cell.angle_beta   90.00
_cell.angle_gamma   90.00
#
_symmetry.space_group_name_H-M   'P 1'
#
loop_
_entity.id
_entity.type
_entity.pdbx_description
1 polymer ?
#
loop_
_entity_poly.entity_id
_entity_poly.type
_entity_poly.pdbx_seq_one_letter_code
_entity_poly.pdbx_strand_id
1 'polypeptide(L)'
;MKNVLMTAAVISTSFAAAQTSGQPQMSAEQRARMTQMQAVMDLAQTVRLLPELEKNKTTALTKAQAKVLLPILTTIQKAASVQPNDAKKYLTQIEDKVLTSKQLTALDTLMLKAEKEREAQRAQRQAGGQGGQARIPGVPGGFLPGQGQGQRPGGQAGQGTQAARGGQAQGGQPGQFNPFKQGRSADDLKKYIAALQKR
;
A
#
# COMPACT_ATOMS: atom_id res chain seq x y z
N MET A 1 -63.11 -30.18 -35.67
CA MET A 1 -61.65 -30.22 -35.84
C MET A 1 -61.00 -29.51 -34.65
N LYS A 2 -60.13 -30.24 -33.93
CA LYS A 2 -58.93 -29.78 -33.19
C LYS A 2 -59.09 -28.73 -32.05
N ASN A 3 -59.29 -29.28 -30.85
CA ASN A 3 -58.55 -29.11 -29.58
C ASN A 3 -58.23 -27.70 -29.04
N VAL A 4 -58.80 -27.35 -27.88
CA VAL A 4 -58.19 -26.44 -26.90
C VAL A 4 -58.40 -27.02 -25.50
N LEU A 5 -57.31 -27.43 -24.85
CA LEU A 5 -57.26 -27.97 -23.49
C LEU A 5 -56.39 -27.02 -22.66
N MET A 6 -56.99 -26.42 -21.63
CA MET A 6 -56.27 -25.68 -20.58
C MET A 6 -55.36 -26.63 -19.80
N THR A 7 -54.16 -26.17 -19.41
CA THR A 7 -53.57 -26.37 -18.07
C THR A 7 -52.27 -25.58 -17.98
N ALA A 8 -52.22 -24.65 -17.02
CA ALA A 8 -51.01 -23.99 -16.56
C ALA A 8 -50.27 -24.89 -15.56
N ALA A 9 -48.93 -24.93 -15.63
CA ALA A 9 -48.09 -25.34 -14.52
C ALA A 9 -46.74 -24.62 -14.61
N VAL A 10 -46.60 -23.59 -13.78
CA VAL A 10 -45.33 -22.96 -13.43
C VAL A 10 -44.61 -23.90 -12.46
N ILE A 11 -43.41 -24.35 -12.80
CA ILE A 11 -42.49 -24.90 -11.80
C ILE A 11 -41.12 -24.26 -12.03
N SER A 12 -40.83 -23.30 -11.14
CA SER A 12 -39.54 -22.67 -10.96
C SER A 12 -38.61 -23.66 -10.27
N THR A 13 -37.66 -24.23 -11.00
CA THR A 13 -36.61 -25.07 -10.39
C THR A 13 -35.46 -24.19 -9.94
N SER A 14 -35.39 -24.01 -8.63
CA SER A 14 -34.35 -23.29 -7.90
C SER A 14 -32.95 -23.85 -8.20
N PHE A 15 -32.04 -22.98 -8.63
CA PHE A 15 -30.61 -23.31 -8.70
C PHE A 15 -30.07 -23.51 -7.28
N ALA A 16 -29.60 -24.73 -7.01
CA ALA A 16 -28.91 -25.07 -5.78
C ALA A 16 -27.61 -24.24 -5.65
N ALA A 17 -27.48 -23.53 -4.54
CA ALA A 17 -26.30 -22.76 -4.18
C ALA A 17 -25.10 -23.70 -3.94
N ALA A 18 -24.07 -23.56 -4.77
CA ALA A 18 -22.75 -24.10 -4.46
C ALA A 18 -22.15 -23.32 -3.28
N GLN A 19 -22.07 -23.96 -2.11
CA GLN A 19 -21.32 -23.47 -0.97
C GLN A 19 -19.82 -23.70 -1.23
N THR A 20 -19.19 -22.73 -1.90
CA THR A 20 -17.72 -22.64 -1.91
C THR A 20 -17.25 -21.99 -0.62
N SER A 21 -16.31 -22.66 0.03
CA SER A 21 -15.56 -22.26 1.21
C SER A 21 -15.17 -20.77 1.18
N GLY A 22 -15.71 -20.05 2.16
CA GLY A 22 -15.67 -18.59 2.25
C GLY A 22 -14.26 -18.01 2.40
N GLN A 23 -13.75 -17.45 1.31
CA GLN A 23 -12.98 -16.21 1.45
C GLN A 23 -13.97 -15.11 1.84
N PRO A 24 -13.65 -14.25 2.83
CA PRO A 24 -14.47 -13.07 3.11
C PRO A 24 -14.58 -12.23 1.83
N GLN A 25 -15.72 -12.27 1.15
CA GLN A 25 -15.98 -11.37 0.03
C GLN A 25 -16.04 -9.96 0.59
N MET A 26 -15.10 -9.10 0.19
CA MET A 26 -15.16 -7.69 0.56
C MET A 26 -16.49 -7.09 0.12
N SER A 27 -17.19 -6.47 1.08
CA SER A 27 -18.43 -5.73 0.84
C SER A 27 -18.21 -4.62 -0.18
N ALA A 28 -19.28 -4.21 -0.88
CA ALA A 28 -19.22 -3.11 -1.86
C ALA A 28 -18.66 -1.82 -1.23
N GLU A 29 -19.04 -1.54 0.02
CA GLU A 29 -18.57 -0.40 0.80
C GLU A 29 -17.07 -0.49 1.09
N GLN A 30 -16.55 -1.66 1.48
CA GLN A 30 -15.12 -1.87 1.68
C GLN A 30 -14.33 -1.68 0.38
N ARG A 31 -14.85 -2.17 -0.75
CA ARG A 31 -14.23 -1.95 -2.07
C ARG A 31 -14.19 -0.46 -2.42
N ALA A 32 -15.31 0.25 -2.27
CA ALA A 32 -15.37 1.68 -2.51
C ALA A 32 -14.39 2.46 -1.62
N ARG A 33 -14.27 2.08 -0.34
CA ARG A 33 -13.28 2.67 0.59
C ARG A 33 -11.84 2.44 0.13
N MET A 34 -11.50 1.22 -0.30
CA MET A 34 -10.16 0.94 -0.84
C MET A 34 -9.85 1.77 -2.08
N THR A 35 -10.80 1.86 -3.02
CA THR A 35 -10.66 2.68 -4.24
C THR A 35 -10.45 4.16 -3.89
N GLN A 36 -11.19 4.69 -2.91
CA GLN A 36 -10.98 6.07 -2.46
C GLN A 36 -9.59 6.27 -1.82
N MET A 37 -9.08 5.25 -1.11
CA MET A 37 -7.75 5.31 -0.51
C MET A 37 -6.61 5.17 -1.50
N GLN A 38 -6.86 4.73 -2.74
CA GLN A 38 -5.83 4.67 -3.79
C GLN A 38 -5.17 6.03 -3.99
N ALA A 39 -5.93 7.11 -4.11
CA ALA A 39 -5.38 8.45 -4.30
C ALA A 39 -4.42 8.89 -3.16
N VAL A 40 -4.68 8.47 -1.91
CA VAL A 40 -3.79 8.77 -0.78
C VAL A 40 -2.51 7.94 -0.87
N MET A 41 -2.62 6.68 -1.30
CA MET A 41 -1.47 5.80 -1.51
C MET A 41 -0.61 6.26 -2.69
N ASP A 42 -1.24 6.70 -3.77
CA ASP A 42 -0.58 7.24 -4.96
C ASP A 42 0.17 8.52 -4.61
N LEU A 43 -0.47 9.45 -3.88
CA LEU A 43 0.20 10.64 -3.34
C LEU A 43 1.40 10.28 -2.47
N ALA A 44 1.26 9.30 -1.57
CA ALA A 44 2.36 8.82 -0.74
C ALA A 44 3.51 8.26 -1.56
N GLN A 45 3.21 7.53 -2.63
CA GLN A 45 4.22 6.98 -3.53
C GLN A 45 4.92 8.06 -4.35
N THR A 46 4.16 8.98 -4.95
CA THR A 46 4.66 10.14 -5.70
C THR A 46 5.61 10.95 -4.82
N VAL A 47 5.14 11.40 -3.64
CA VAL A 47 5.95 12.22 -2.72
C VAL A 47 7.22 11.50 -2.26
N ARG A 48 7.16 10.19 -2.02
CA ARG A 48 8.33 9.39 -1.64
C ARG A 48 9.39 9.35 -2.75
N LEU A 49 8.98 9.40 -4.02
CA LEU A 49 9.87 9.29 -5.18
C LEU A 49 10.35 10.63 -5.73
N LEU A 50 9.72 11.76 -5.34
CA LEU A 50 10.20 13.10 -5.75
C LEU A 50 11.70 13.34 -5.45
N PRO A 51 12.27 12.94 -4.30
CA PRO A 51 13.71 13.09 -4.05
C PRO A 51 14.59 12.30 -5.02
N GLU A 52 14.08 11.21 -5.61
CA GLU A 52 14.83 10.38 -6.55
C GLU A 52 15.02 11.09 -7.89
N LEU A 53 14.09 11.96 -8.29
CA LEU A 53 14.23 12.81 -9.48
C LEU A 53 15.46 13.73 -9.39
N GLU A 54 15.84 14.11 -8.17
CA GLU A 54 16.99 14.99 -7.90
C GLU A 54 18.35 14.31 -8.14
N LYS A 55 18.39 12.97 -8.19
CA LYS A 55 19.64 12.23 -8.44
C LYS A 55 20.14 12.40 -9.87
N ASN A 56 19.29 12.86 -10.79
CA ASN A 56 19.66 13.15 -12.16
C ASN A 56 19.41 14.64 -12.46
N LYS A 57 20.46 15.37 -12.85
CA LYS A 57 20.41 16.81 -13.13
C LYS A 57 19.36 17.20 -14.17
N THR A 58 19.01 16.28 -15.07
CA THR A 58 18.05 16.55 -16.16
C THR A 58 16.59 16.35 -15.76
N THR A 59 16.34 15.77 -14.58
CA THR A 59 15.02 15.55 -13.99
C THR A 59 14.87 16.24 -12.62
N ALA A 60 15.94 16.79 -12.09
CA ALA A 60 15.95 17.56 -10.85
C ALA A 60 14.92 18.72 -10.89
N LEU A 61 14.28 19.02 -9.77
CA LEU A 61 13.33 20.13 -9.71
C LEU A 61 14.07 21.46 -9.79
N THR A 62 13.54 22.38 -10.61
CA THR A 62 14.02 23.75 -10.65
C THR A 62 13.64 24.49 -9.37
N LYS A 63 14.31 25.62 -9.10
CA LYS A 63 13.98 26.49 -7.97
C LYS A 63 12.52 26.98 -8.02
N ALA A 64 12.00 27.27 -9.21
CA ALA A 64 10.61 27.67 -9.38
C ALA A 64 9.63 26.55 -9.00
N GLN A 65 9.90 25.31 -9.45
CA GLN A 65 9.10 24.14 -9.09
C GLN A 65 9.15 23.86 -7.59
N ALA A 66 10.33 23.96 -6.97
CA ALA A 66 10.51 23.79 -5.52
C ALA A 66 9.65 24.79 -4.72
N LYS A 67 9.60 26.06 -5.13
CA LYS A 67 8.77 27.10 -4.48
C LYS A 67 7.28 26.76 -4.51
N VAL A 68 6.78 26.17 -5.59
CA VAL A 68 5.37 25.76 -5.72
C VAL A 68 5.09 24.46 -4.96
N LEU A 69 6.03 23.52 -4.96
CA LEU A 69 5.89 22.22 -4.30
C LEU A 69 5.94 22.31 -2.77
N LEU A 70 6.80 23.17 -2.24
CA LEU A 70 7.04 23.30 -0.81
C LEU A 70 5.78 23.58 0.04
N PRO A 71 4.88 24.51 -0.32
CA PRO A 71 3.64 24.70 0.44
C PRO A 71 2.72 23.48 0.41
N ILE A 72 2.68 22.72 -0.70
CA ILE A 72 1.89 21.49 -0.82
C ILE A 72 2.42 20.45 0.17
N LEU A 73 3.72 20.16 0.12
CA LEU A 73 4.36 19.18 1.01
C LEU A 73 4.24 19.57 2.48
N THR A 74 4.40 20.85 2.80
CA THR A 74 4.25 21.37 4.17
C THR A 74 2.81 21.23 4.67
N THR A 75 1.83 21.48 3.81
CA THR A 75 0.40 21.32 4.15
C THR A 75 0.11 19.85 4.48
N ILE A 76 0.55 18.93 3.63
CA ILE A 76 0.34 17.49 3.83
C ILE A 76 1.05 16.97 5.09
N GLN A 77 2.27 17.44 5.38
CA GLN A 77 3.00 17.10 6.62
C GLN A 77 2.23 17.55 7.88
N LYS A 78 1.61 18.73 7.84
CA LYS A 78 0.91 19.32 8.98
C LYS A 78 -0.51 18.79 9.15
N ALA A 79 -1.17 18.36 8.09
CA ALA A 79 -2.56 17.88 8.13
C ALA A 79 -2.74 16.69 9.08
N ALA A 80 -3.75 16.71 9.95
CA ALA A 80 -4.04 15.55 10.82
C ALA A 80 -4.36 14.28 10.01
N SER A 81 -5.03 14.46 8.87
CA SER A 81 -5.46 13.41 7.94
C SER A 81 -5.27 13.88 6.49
N VAL A 82 -5.03 12.96 5.56
CA VAL A 82 -5.11 13.25 4.12
C VAL A 82 -6.37 12.60 3.56
N GLN A 83 -7.35 13.42 3.19
CA GLN A 83 -8.61 12.94 2.61
C GLN A 83 -8.43 12.56 1.13
N PRO A 84 -9.21 11.60 0.60
CA PRO A 84 -9.15 11.20 -0.81
C PRO A 84 -9.22 12.35 -1.80
N ASN A 85 -10.14 13.30 -1.57
CA ASN A 85 -10.36 14.42 -2.47
C ASN A 85 -9.20 15.42 -2.43
N ASP A 86 -8.62 15.65 -1.25
CA ASP A 86 -7.45 16.52 -1.13
C ASP A 86 -6.21 15.84 -1.73
N ALA A 87 -6.08 14.52 -1.56
CA ALA A 87 -5.02 13.76 -2.22
C ALA A 87 -5.07 13.87 -3.75
N LYS A 88 -6.26 13.74 -4.36
CA LYS A 88 -6.44 13.97 -5.80
C LYS A 88 -6.03 15.38 -6.19
N LYS A 89 -6.47 16.41 -5.44
CA LYS A 89 -6.08 17.80 -5.71
C LYS A 89 -4.57 18.00 -5.62
N TYR A 90 -3.92 17.44 -4.62
CA TYR A 90 -2.46 17.54 -4.47
C TYR A 90 -1.73 16.80 -5.58
N LEU A 91 -2.19 15.61 -5.98
CA LEU A 91 -1.65 14.88 -7.12
C LEU A 91 -1.75 15.71 -8.41
N THR A 92 -2.93 16.22 -8.75
CA THR A 92 -3.13 17.11 -9.91
C THR A 92 -2.22 18.34 -9.85
N GLN A 93 -2.07 18.98 -8.69
CA GLN A 93 -1.17 20.12 -8.56
C GLN A 93 0.30 19.73 -8.77
N ILE A 94 0.73 18.59 -8.23
CA ILE A 94 2.11 18.11 -8.39
C ILE A 94 2.34 17.71 -9.86
N GLU A 95 1.49 16.86 -10.41
CA GLU A 95 1.72 16.24 -11.72
C GLU A 95 1.48 17.22 -12.87
N ASP A 96 0.42 18.02 -12.82
CA ASP A 96 0.07 18.89 -13.96
C ASP A 96 0.70 20.29 -13.88
N LYS A 97 0.98 20.78 -12.66
CA LYS A 97 1.43 22.18 -12.47
C LYS A 97 2.87 22.32 -11.98
N VAL A 98 3.41 21.32 -11.30
CA VAL A 98 4.79 21.36 -10.79
C VAL A 98 5.72 20.60 -11.71
N LEU A 99 5.39 19.34 -12.03
CA LEU A 99 6.27 18.49 -12.81
C LEU A 99 6.14 18.77 -14.31
N THR A 100 7.26 18.67 -15.01
CA THR A 100 7.29 18.65 -16.47
C THR A 100 7.01 17.24 -16.99
N SER A 101 6.60 17.11 -18.25
CA SER A 101 6.40 15.81 -18.90
C SER A 101 7.63 14.89 -18.77
N LYS A 102 8.84 15.44 -18.91
CA LYS A 102 10.08 14.68 -18.73
C LYS A 102 10.24 14.13 -17.30
N GLN A 103 9.88 14.93 -16.30
CA GLN A 103 9.93 14.51 -14.89
C GLN A 103 8.85 13.49 -14.56
N LEU A 104 7.66 13.63 -15.13
CA LEU A 104 6.58 12.63 -15.03
C LEU A 104 7.02 11.28 -15.59
N THR A 105 7.57 11.24 -16.81
CA THR A 105 8.09 9.99 -17.39
C THR A 105 9.19 9.36 -16.54
N ALA A 106 10.07 10.19 -15.95
CA ALA A 106 11.09 9.69 -15.03
C ALA A 106 10.47 9.13 -13.74
N LEU A 107 9.44 9.78 -13.21
CA LEU A 107 8.70 9.33 -12.03
C LEU A 107 7.98 8.00 -12.29
N ASP A 108 7.33 7.83 -13.44
CA ASP A 108 6.70 6.57 -13.85
C ASP A 108 7.72 5.43 -13.91
N THR A 109 8.90 5.70 -14.46
CA THR A 109 10.01 4.74 -14.50
C THR A 109 10.44 4.33 -13.09
N LEU A 110 10.52 5.29 -12.16
CA LEU A 110 10.84 5.02 -10.75
C LEU A 110 9.75 4.22 -10.05
N MET A 111 8.47 4.48 -10.34
CA MET A 111 7.35 3.72 -9.82
C MET A 111 7.40 2.26 -10.28
N LEU A 112 7.60 2.03 -11.59
CA LEU A 112 7.75 0.68 -12.14
C LEU A 112 8.93 -0.07 -11.51
N LYS A 113 10.06 0.61 -11.32
CA LYS A 113 11.22 0.02 -10.64
C LYS A 113 10.90 -0.37 -9.20
N ALA A 114 10.23 0.52 -8.46
CA ALA A 114 9.85 0.28 -7.07
C ALA A 114 8.85 -0.89 -6.93
N GLU A 115 7.93 -1.06 -7.87
CA GLU A 115 6.99 -2.19 -7.86
C GLU A 115 7.71 -3.50 -8.18
N LYS A 116 8.58 -3.53 -9.21
CA LYS A 116 9.40 -4.71 -9.53
C LYS A 116 10.28 -5.14 -8.35
N GLU A 117 10.89 -4.20 -7.65
CA GLU A 117 11.70 -4.51 -6.47
C GLU A 117 10.84 -5.12 -5.35
N ARG A 118 9.63 -4.61 -5.15
CA ARG A 118 8.67 -5.16 -4.18
C ARG A 118 8.20 -6.56 -4.55
N GLU A 119 7.93 -6.81 -5.83
CA GLU A 119 7.61 -8.15 -6.34
C GLU A 119 8.77 -9.12 -6.13
N ALA A 120 10.00 -8.73 -6.48
CA ALA A 120 11.18 -9.56 -6.25
C ALA A 120 11.40 -9.87 -4.76
N GLN A 121 11.24 -8.89 -3.86
CA GLN A 121 11.31 -9.11 -2.42
C GLN A 121 10.21 -10.06 -1.92
N ARG A 122 8.98 -9.97 -2.46
CA ARG A 122 7.88 -10.90 -2.13
C ARG A 122 8.21 -12.32 -2.58
N ALA A 123 8.67 -12.48 -3.82
CA ALA A 123 9.08 -13.77 -4.37
C ALA A 123 10.23 -14.39 -3.56
N GLN A 124 11.23 -13.59 -3.16
CA GLN A 124 12.35 -14.07 -2.35
C GLN A 124 11.92 -14.51 -0.94
N ARG A 125 10.96 -13.83 -0.31
CA ARG A 125 10.41 -14.25 0.99
C ARG A 125 9.57 -15.53 0.88
N GLN A 126 8.86 -15.71 -0.23
CA GLN A 126 8.11 -16.94 -0.50
C GLN A 126 9.07 -18.12 -0.76
N ALA A 127 10.15 -17.89 -1.51
CA ALA A 127 11.18 -18.90 -1.76
C ALA A 127 12.02 -19.23 -0.50
N GLY A 128 12.26 -18.25 0.38
CA GLY A 128 12.99 -18.45 1.64
C GLY A 128 12.14 -18.97 2.82
N GLY A 129 10.82 -19.07 2.66
CA GLY A 129 9.88 -19.56 3.67
C GLY A 129 9.74 -21.09 3.72
N GLN A 130 10.42 -21.81 2.84
CA GLN A 130 10.36 -23.27 2.73
C GLN A 130 11.44 -23.98 3.60
N GLY A 131 11.66 -23.48 4.81
CA GLY A 131 12.71 -23.98 5.72
C GLY A 131 12.39 -23.88 7.22
N GLY A 132 11.14 -23.62 7.62
CA GLY A 132 10.80 -23.51 9.04
C GLY A 132 9.31 -23.62 9.32
N GLN A 133 8.91 -24.80 9.80
CA GLN A 133 7.63 -25.12 10.47
C GLN A 133 6.39 -25.15 9.58
N ALA A 134 6.19 -26.30 8.94
CA ALA A 134 4.86 -26.77 8.57
C ALA A 134 4.00 -26.89 9.85
N ARG A 135 3.06 -25.96 10.05
CA ARG A 135 1.92 -26.21 10.94
C ARG A 135 0.96 -27.12 10.18
N ILE A 136 0.88 -28.38 10.57
CA ILE A 136 -0.19 -29.28 10.12
C ILE A 136 -1.50 -28.72 10.71
N PRO A 137 -2.46 -28.26 9.90
CA PRO A 137 -3.75 -27.82 10.40
C PRO A 137 -4.50 -29.03 10.97
N GLY A 138 -4.88 -28.98 12.25
CA GLY A 138 -5.78 -29.98 12.85
C GLY A 138 -5.23 -30.81 14.02
N VAL A 139 -4.02 -30.56 14.52
CA VAL A 139 -3.49 -31.26 15.71
C VAL A 139 -3.35 -30.30 16.90
N PRO A 140 -4.24 -30.35 17.91
CA PRO A 140 -4.04 -29.64 19.16
C PRO A 140 -2.97 -30.36 20.00
N GLY A 141 -1.86 -29.68 20.34
CA GLY A 141 -0.99 -30.11 21.44
C GLY A 141 0.22 -31.01 21.13
N GLY A 142 0.81 -30.94 19.94
CA GLY A 142 2.04 -31.69 19.63
C GLY A 142 3.33 -31.01 20.11
N PHE A 143 3.68 -31.16 21.39
CA PHE A 143 5.08 -31.03 21.84
C PHE A 143 5.86 -32.27 21.38
N LEU A 144 6.89 -32.10 20.57
CA LEU A 144 7.94 -33.11 20.38
C LEU A 144 9.04 -32.85 21.44
N PRO A 145 9.29 -33.77 22.38
CA PRO A 145 10.44 -33.71 23.25
C PRO A 145 11.63 -34.35 22.52
N GLY A 146 12.71 -33.60 22.34
CA GLY A 146 14.03 -34.20 22.20
C GLY A 146 14.86 -33.78 20.98
N GLN A 147 16.07 -33.35 21.32
CA GLN A 147 17.30 -33.47 20.55
C GLN A 147 17.61 -32.35 19.53
N GLY A 148 18.40 -31.38 20.03
CA GLY A 148 18.99 -30.31 19.23
C GLY A 148 19.70 -29.27 20.10
N GLN A 149 20.57 -29.75 20.98
CA GLN A 149 21.38 -28.99 21.93
C GLN A 149 22.36 -28.09 21.15
N GLY A 150 22.13 -26.79 21.17
CA GLY A 150 23.01 -25.77 20.59
C GLY A 150 22.97 -24.52 21.46
N GLN A 151 23.87 -24.46 22.45
CA GLN A 151 24.11 -23.29 23.30
C GLN A 151 24.48 -22.07 22.45
N ARG A 152 23.73 -20.97 22.61
CA ARG A 152 24.30 -19.62 22.47
C ARG A 152 23.87 -18.74 23.65
N PRO A 153 24.81 -17.98 24.25
CA PRO A 153 24.62 -17.30 25.53
C PRO A 153 23.82 -16.00 25.38
N GLY A 154 23.25 -15.54 26.49
CA GLY A 154 22.48 -14.30 26.58
C GLY A 154 23.23 -13.08 26.05
N GLY A 155 22.51 -12.28 25.28
CA GLY A 155 22.93 -10.98 24.78
C GLY A 155 21.70 -10.12 24.55
N GLN A 156 21.46 -9.23 25.51
CA GLN A 156 20.73 -7.97 25.45
C GLN A 156 20.19 -7.61 24.04
N ALA A 157 18.90 -7.84 23.80
CA ALA A 157 18.23 -7.45 22.56
C ALA A 157 18.00 -5.93 22.56
N GLY A 158 18.98 -5.22 22.01
CA GLY A 158 18.81 -3.87 21.49
C GLY A 158 17.62 -3.83 20.53
N GLN A 159 16.84 -2.77 20.68
CA GLN A 159 15.62 -2.43 19.96
C GLN A 159 15.95 -2.13 18.48
N GLY A 160 16.29 -3.17 17.73
CA GLY A 160 16.56 -3.14 16.30
C GLY A 160 15.24 -3.08 15.54
N THR A 161 14.89 -1.86 15.15
CA THR A 161 14.17 -1.47 13.92
C THR A 161 13.64 -2.65 13.09
N GLN A 162 12.49 -3.19 13.50
CA GLN A 162 11.69 -4.04 12.64
C GLN A 162 11.23 -3.18 11.47
N ALA A 163 11.91 -3.39 10.35
CA ALA A 163 11.61 -2.81 9.06
C ALA A 163 10.13 -2.98 8.75
N ALA A 164 9.42 -1.88 8.88
CA ALA A 164 8.08 -1.68 8.36
C ALA A 164 8.01 -2.18 6.92
N ARG A 165 7.09 -3.12 6.67
CA ARG A 165 5.99 -3.00 5.70
C ARG A 165 5.47 -4.40 5.35
N GLY A 166 4.61 -4.86 6.22
CA GLY A 166 3.84 -6.11 6.15
C GLY A 166 2.86 -6.23 7.32
N GLY A 167 3.02 -5.41 8.36
CA GLY A 167 2.03 -5.26 9.42
C GLY A 167 0.86 -4.39 8.96
N GLN A 168 -0.30 -5.03 8.85
CA GLN A 168 -1.57 -4.53 9.35
C GLN A 168 -1.84 -3.04 9.06
N ALA A 169 -2.68 -2.79 8.04
CA ALA A 169 -3.60 -1.66 8.08
C ALA A 169 -4.52 -1.87 9.30
N GLN A 170 -4.00 -1.58 10.49
CA GLN A 170 -4.71 -1.68 11.75
C GLN A 170 -5.53 -0.39 11.87
N GLY A 171 -6.82 -0.49 11.50
CA GLY A 171 -7.91 0.21 12.20
C GLY A 171 -7.90 1.74 12.24
N GLY A 172 -7.20 2.45 11.36
CA GLY A 172 -7.41 3.89 11.21
C GLY A 172 -8.81 4.14 10.66
N GLN A 173 -9.68 4.82 11.43
CA GLN A 173 -11.00 5.22 10.94
C GLN A 173 -10.83 5.99 9.61
N PRO A 174 -11.63 5.69 8.57
CA PRO A 174 -11.58 6.42 7.32
C PRO A 174 -11.81 7.91 7.62
N GLY A 175 -10.79 8.72 7.31
CA GLY A 175 -10.77 10.15 7.63
C GLY A 175 -9.71 10.59 8.64
N GLN A 176 -8.97 9.68 9.28
CA GLN A 176 -7.87 10.03 10.20
C GLN A 176 -6.49 9.56 9.72
N PHE A 177 -6.40 8.92 8.55
CA PHE A 177 -5.13 8.42 8.05
C PHE A 177 -4.30 9.52 7.38
N ASN A 178 -3.04 9.69 7.82
CA ASN A 178 -2.04 10.46 7.11
C ASN A 178 -0.72 9.65 7.04
N PRO A 179 -0.29 9.22 5.83
CA PRO A 179 0.94 8.45 5.69
C PRO A 179 2.21 9.26 5.99
N PHE A 180 2.10 10.58 6.15
CA PHE A 180 3.21 11.51 6.35
C PHE A 180 3.31 12.03 7.79
N LYS A 181 2.46 11.54 8.71
CA LYS A 181 2.45 12.01 10.10
C LYS A 181 3.47 11.32 10.99
N GLN A 182 3.75 10.05 10.76
CA GLN A 182 4.62 9.23 11.63
C GLN A 182 5.42 8.22 10.82
N GLY A 183 6.49 7.71 11.44
CA GLY A 183 7.36 6.69 10.87
C GLY A 183 8.24 7.22 9.74
N ARG A 184 8.82 6.29 8.99
CA ARG A 184 9.85 6.58 7.98
C ARG A 184 9.40 7.58 6.91
N SER A 185 8.16 7.50 6.44
CA SER A 185 7.61 8.43 5.45
C SER A 185 7.53 9.87 5.95
N ALA A 186 7.26 10.08 7.25
CA ALA A 186 7.27 11.41 7.84
C ALA A 186 8.70 11.98 7.90
N ASP A 187 9.68 11.17 8.30
CA ASP A 187 11.09 11.56 8.34
C ASP A 187 11.64 11.88 6.96
N ASP A 188 11.34 11.03 5.98
CA ASP A 188 11.76 11.20 4.59
C ASP A 188 11.14 12.49 4.01
N LEU A 189 9.85 12.74 4.26
CA LEU A 189 9.19 13.99 3.86
C LEU A 189 9.84 15.20 4.53
N LYS A 190 10.11 15.14 5.84
CA LYS A 190 10.74 16.23 6.59
C LYS A 190 12.12 16.58 6.02
N LYS A 191 12.93 15.56 5.73
CA LYS A 191 14.25 15.75 5.09
C LYS A 191 14.11 16.38 3.72
N TYR A 192 13.15 15.93 2.92
CA TYR A 192 12.95 16.49 1.58
C TYR A 192 12.47 17.94 1.62
N ILE A 193 11.52 18.27 2.49
CA ILE A 193 11.10 19.67 2.70
C ILE A 193 12.31 20.54 3.08
N ALA A 194 13.16 20.08 4.00
CA ALA A 194 14.36 20.82 4.39
C ALA A 194 15.37 20.98 3.22
N ALA A 195 15.47 19.99 2.34
CA ALA A 195 16.30 20.09 1.14
C ALA A 195 15.74 21.11 0.13
N LEU A 196 14.42 21.13 -0.07
CA LEU A 196 13.75 22.10 -0.94
C LEU A 196 13.85 23.54 -0.40
N GLN A 197 13.77 23.72 0.92
CA GLN A 197 13.93 25.02 1.58
C GLN A 197 15.31 25.67 1.32
N LYS A 198 16.34 24.86 1.06
CA LYS A 198 17.71 25.34 0.80
C LYS A 198 17.98 25.71 -0.66
N ARG A 199 17.02 25.51 -1.57
CA ARG A 199 17.17 25.80 -3.01
C ARG A 199 16.80 27.24 -3.35
#